data_AF-A0A9C7PNU6-F1
#
_entry.id   AF-A0A9C7PNU6-F1
#
_cell.length_a   1.000
_cell.length_b   1.000
_cell.length_c   1.000
_cell.angle_alpha   90.00
_cell.angle_beta   90.00
_cell.angle_gamma   90.00
#
_symmetry.space_group_name_H-M   'P 1'
#
loop_
_entity.id
_entity.type
_entity.pdbx_description
1 polymer ?
#
loop_
_entity_poly.entity_id
_entity_poly.type
_entity_poly.pdbx_seq_one_letter_code
_entity_poly.pdbx_strand_id
1 'polypeptide(L)' 'MLHEQLVRFYSGFVRSAHPMAIMVGVVGALSAFYHDSTNIKDPMQRMVAGPLD' A
#
# COMPACT_ATOMS: atom_id res chain seq x y z
N MET A 1 10.13 -5.10 10.08
CA MET A 1 8.85 -4.68 10.71
C MET A 1 7.67 -4.71 9.74
N LEU A 2 7.78 -4.21 8.50
CA LEU A 2 6.69 -4.27 7.50
C LEU A 2 6.24 -5.70 7.14
N HIS A 3 7.20 -6.61 6.98
CA HIS A 3 6.93 -8.02 6.64
C HIS A 3 6.03 -8.73 7.68
N GLU A 4 6.30 -8.55 8.97
CA GLU A 4 5.56 -9.15 10.08
C GLU A 4 4.10 -8.64 10.16
N GLN A 5 3.89 -7.33 9.98
CA GLN A 5 2.56 -6.73 10.03
C GLN A 5 1.70 -7.11 8.82
N LEU A 6 2.31 -7.26 7.65
CA LEU A 6 1.62 -7.71 6.45
C LEU A 6 1.14 -9.17 6.57
N VAL A 7 1.97 -10.07 7.13
CA VAL A 7 1.59 -11.48 7.36
C VAL A 7 0.39 -11.60 8.31
N ARG A 8 0.32 -10.76 9.35
CA ARG A 8 -0.83 -10.69 10.26
C ARG A 8 -2.08 -10.16 9.56
N PHE A 9 -1.93 -9.17 8.68
CA PHE A 9 -3.03 -8.65 7.86
C PHE A 9 -3.61 -9.71 6.92
N TYR A 10 -2.76 -10.46 6.21
CA TYR A 10 -3.17 -11.60 5.38
C TYR A 10 -3.90 -12.69 6.17
N SER A 11 -3.46 -12.95 7.40
CA SER A 11 -4.08 -13.96 8.28
C SER A 11 -5.42 -13.50 8.88
N GLY A 12 -5.75 -12.21 8.77
CA GLY A 12 -7.02 -11.63 9.24
C GLY A 12 -8.18 -11.81 8.25
N PHE A 13 -7.92 -12.21 7.00
CA PHE A 13 -8.98 -12.50 6.05
C PHE A 13 -9.70 -13.81 6.37
N VAL A 14 -11.01 -13.84 6.12
CA VAL A 14 -11.80 -15.07 6.27
C VAL A 14 -11.28 -16.12 5.27
N ARG A 15 -11.24 -17.40 5.68
CA ARG A 15 -10.74 -18.52 4.86
C ARG A 15 -11.45 -18.70 3.51
N SER A 16 -12.64 -18.11 3.33
CA SER A 16 -13.42 -18.14 2.07
C SER A 16 -13.39 -16.80 1.31
N ALA A 17 -12.55 -15.85 1.71
CA ALA A 17 -12.45 -14.56 1.03
C ALA A 17 -11.98 -14.76 -0.41
N HIS A 18 -12.65 -14.10 -1.35
CA HIS A 18 -12.29 -14.19 -2.76
C HIS A 18 -10.87 -13.61 -2.98
N PRO A 19 -10.01 -14.24 -3.79
CA PRO A 19 -8.62 -13.78 -3.97
C PRO A 19 -8.49 -12.31 -4.39
N MET A 20 -9.42 -11.81 -5.21
CA MET A 20 -9.46 -10.40 -5.61
C MET A 20 -9.74 -9.46 -4.41
N ALA A 21 -10.59 -9.86 -3.45
CA ALA A 21 -10.88 -9.05 -2.27
C ALA A 21 -9.68 -8.95 -1.33
N ILE A 22 -8.92 -10.04 -1.19
CA ILE A 22 -7.66 -10.07 -0.44
C ILE A 22 -6.64 -9.15 -1.10
N MET A 23 -6.48 -9.24 -2.43
CA MET A 23 -5.57 -8.38 -3.19
C MET A 23 -5.90 -6.90 -3.01
N VAL A 24 -7.16 -6.50 -3.20
CA VAL A 24 -7.59 -5.10 -3.06
C VAL A 24 -7.38 -4.59 -1.64
N GLY A 25 -7.71 -5.38 -0.62
CA GLY A 25 -7.49 -5.02 0.77
C GLY A 25 -6.01 -4.83 1.11
N VAL A 26 -5.13 -5.70 0.61
CA VAL A 26 -3.69 -5.60 0.84
C VAL A 26 -3.10 -4.39 0.15
N VAL A 27 -3.43 -4.16 -1.12
CA VAL A 27 -2.96 -2.98 -1.87
C VAL A 27 -3.43 -1.68 -1.19
N GLY A 28 -4.65 -1.64 -0.68
CA GLY A 28 -5.15 -0.51 0.10
C GLY A 28 -4.41 -0.31 1.43
N ALA A 29 -4.12 -1.39 2.16
CA ALA A 29 -3.40 -1.35 3.43
C ALA A 29 -1.94 -0.87 3.27
N LEU A 30 -1.30 -1.10 2.11
CA LEU A 30 0.03 -0.58 1.83
C LEU A 30 0.09 0.96 1.93
N SER A 31 -1.00 1.67 1.65
CA SER A 31 -1.09 3.13 1.80
C SER A 31 -0.86 3.61 3.23
N ALA A 32 -1.17 2.78 4.24
CA ALA A 32 -0.92 3.08 5.65
C ALA A 32 0.55 2.86 6.06
N PHE A 33 1.27 1.99 5.35
CA PHE A 33 2.68 1.68 5.62
C PHE A 33 3.64 2.53 4.78
N TYR A 34 3.23 2.95 3.58
CA TYR A 34 4.01 3.75 2.64
C TYR A 34 3.66 5.25 2.68
N HIS A 35 3.21 5.75 3.83
CA HIS A 35 2.81 7.15 3.99
C HIS A 35 3.97 8.15 3.79
N ASP A 36 5.22 7.68 3.91
CA ASP A 36 6.44 8.50 3.78
C ASP A 36 6.85 8.73 2.30
N SER A 37 6.35 7.90 1.38
CA SER A 37 6.45 8.12 -0.07
C SER A 37 5.31 8.98 -0.63
N THR A 38 4.47 9.54 0.24
CA THR A 38 3.45 10.54 -0.11
C THR A 38 3.85 11.94 0.39
N ASN A 39 5.15 12.18 0.61
CA ASN A 39 5.63 13.50 1.00
C ASN A 39 5.60 14.47 -0.20
N ILE A 40 4.42 15.05 -0.46
CA ILE A 40 4.17 16.13 -1.42
C ILE A 40 5.02 17.39 -1.16
N LYS A 41 5.72 17.48 -0.02
CA LYS A 41 6.62 18.60 0.32
C LYS A 41 8.06 18.40 -0.16
N ASP A 42 8.44 17.21 -0.64
CA ASP A 42 9.74 17.02 -1.27
C ASP A 42 9.67 17.41 -2.77
N PRO A 43 10.44 18.41 -3.25
CA PRO A 43 10.40 18.83 -4.65
C PRO A 43 10.76 17.72 -5.63
N MET A 44 11.52 16.69 -5.22
CA MET A 44 11.90 15.58 -6.09
C MET A 44 10.73 14.63 -6.37
N GLN A 45 9.83 14.42 -5.40
CA GLN A 45 8.66 13.56 -5.61
C GLN A 45 7.58 14.22 -6.49
N ARG A 46 7.54 15.55 -6.57
CA ARG A 46 6.64 16.29 -7.48
C ARG A 46 6.99 16.09 -8.95
N MET A 47 8.28 15.93 -9.28
CA MET A 47 8.73 15.78 -10.66
C MET A 47 8.38 14.41 -11.26
N VAL A 48 8.26 13.36 -10.45
CA VAL A 48 7.92 12.01 -10.90
C VAL A 48 6.40 11.81 -11.05
N ALA A 49 5.59 12.59 -10.34
CA ALA A 49 4.12 12.49 -10.35
C ALA A 49 3.42 13.50 -11.29
N GLY A 50 4.14 14.51 -11.80
CA GLY A 50 3.68 15.43 -12.84
C GLY A 50 3.88 14.84 -14.23
N PRO A 51 3.04 15.21 -15.22
CA PRO A 51 2.94 14.50 -16.49
C PRO A 51 4.27 14.55 -17.24
N LEU A 52 4.70 13.38 -17.71
CA LEU A 52 5.65 13.28 -18.80
C LEU A 52 5.07 14.05 -19.99
N ASP A 53 5.89 14.92 -20.54
CA ASP A 53 5.81 15.42 -21.91
C ASP A 53 5.50 14.31 -22.93
#